data_AF-A0A7K3H9K0-F1
#
_entry.id   AF-A0A7K3H9K0-F1
#
_cell.length_a   1.000
_cell.length_b   1.000
_cell.length_c   1.000
_cell.angle_alpha   90.00
_cell.angle_beta   90.00
_cell.angle_gamma   90.00
#
_symmetry.space_group_name_H-M   'P 1'
#
loop_
_entity.id
_entity.type
_entity.pdbx_description
1 polymer ?
#
loop_
_entity_poly.entity_id
_entity_poly.type
_entity_poly.pdbx_seq_one_letter_code
_entity_poly.pdbx_strand_id
1 'polypeptide(L)'
;GLAAEAVAWLAGINILLALFNVLPAAPLDGGRLLRAAVWRRTGDPVRATVVASAAGRVLGWGLVALGLYLVLLGAGFGGVWLVLIGWFLVAAATVEGGQARLRELLSGVSVREAMSPDPVTAPASATVEDFLESPAFRYRHSAFPVVGDDGAPAGLVTLHDARAVPAAARATTRLAEVMLPLEEIPTAAPGDPLAPLLPALQAAPARRALVMEDGGLAGILSSSDISRITAWLTSGTPWGTRV
;
A
#
# COMPACT_ATOMS: atom_id res chain seq x y z
N GLY A 1 39.40 31.11 -13.48
CA GLY A 1 38.99 32.06 -12.43
C GLY A 1 37.94 31.39 -11.60
N LEU A 2 38.07 31.39 -10.28
CA LEU A 2 37.35 30.46 -9.38
C LEU A 2 35.83 30.39 -9.62
N ALA A 3 35.18 31.51 -9.96
CA ALA A 3 33.75 31.54 -10.30
C ALA A 3 33.42 30.77 -11.60
N ALA A 4 34.23 30.91 -12.65
CA ALA A 4 34.02 30.20 -13.91
C ALA A 4 34.27 28.68 -13.77
N GLU A 5 35.27 28.30 -12.96
CA GLU A 5 35.54 26.90 -12.63
C GLU A 5 34.42 26.29 -11.78
N ALA A 6 33.91 27.01 -10.78
CA ALA A 6 32.77 26.56 -9.98
C ALA A 6 31.49 26.39 -10.82
N VAL A 7 31.21 27.34 -11.73
CA VAL A 7 30.07 27.24 -12.66
C VAL A 7 30.23 26.07 -13.62
N ALA A 8 31.43 25.83 -14.17
CA ALA A 8 31.68 24.67 -15.03
C ALA A 8 31.51 23.35 -14.28
N TRP A 9 31.97 23.27 -13.02
CA TRP A 9 31.82 22.08 -12.18
C TRP A 9 30.36 21.82 -11.81
N LEU A 10 29.63 22.86 -11.41
CA LEU A 10 28.17 22.80 -11.16
C LEU A 10 27.39 22.43 -12.42
N ALA A 11 27.75 22.98 -13.59
CA ALA A 11 27.13 22.63 -14.86
C ALA A 11 27.38 21.15 -15.21
N GLY A 12 28.61 20.67 -15.04
CA GLY A 12 28.96 19.26 -15.24
C GLY A 12 28.16 18.32 -14.34
N ILE A 13 28.04 18.65 -13.05
CA ILE A 13 27.20 17.86 -12.10
C ILE A 13 25.72 17.92 -12.45
N ASN A 14 25.20 19.09 -12.83
CA ASN A 14 23.80 19.20 -13.23
C ASN A 14 23.50 18.43 -14.52
N ILE A 15 24.42 18.40 -15.49
CA ILE A 15 24.29 17.58 -16.70
C ILE A 15 24.37 16.09 -16.35
N LEU A 16 25.29 15.70 -15.46
CA LEU A 16 25.39 14.32 -14.97
C LEU A 16 24.11 13.90 -14.23
N LEU A 17 23.58 14.75 -13.36
CA LEU A 17 22.31 14.56 -12.67
C LEU A 17 21.15 14.52 -13.65
N ALA A 18 21.12 15.37 -14.67
CA ALA A 18 20.08 15.36 -15.70
C ALA A 18 20.11 14.06 -16.51
N LEU A 19 21.29 13.59 -16.90
CA LEU A 19 21.45 12.32 -17.60
C LEU A 19 21.02 11.14 -16.72
N PHE A 20 21.43 11.15 -15.45
CA PHE A 20 21.01 10.17 -14.45
C PHE A 20 19.49 10.22 -14.26
N ASN A 21 18.90 11.41 -14.14
CA ASN A 21 17.45 11.62 -14.00
C ASN A 21 16.63 11.10 -15.20
N VAL A 22 17.23 10.98 -16.38
CA VAL A 22 16.58 10.44 -17.59
C VAL A 22 16.69 8.90 -17.67
N LEU A 23 17.59 8.27 -16.91
CA LEU A 23 17.73 6.81 -16.94
C LEU A 23 16.45 6.14 -16.42
N PRO A 24 15.99 5.05 -17.08
CA PRO A 24 14.71 4.42 -16.80
C PRO A 24 14.77 3.54 -15.54
N ALA A 25 15.03 4.11 -14.37
CA ALA A 25 15.04 3.34 -13.14
C ALA A 25 14.62 4.19 -11.94
N ALA A 26 13.81 3.64 -11.03
CA ALA A 26 13.40 4.33 -9.81
C ALA A 26 14.63 4.57 -8.92
N PRO A 27 14.92 5.81 -8.48
CA PRO A 27 14.03 6.94 -8.18
C PRO A 27 14.11 8.11 -9.21
N LEU A 28 14.65 7.84 -10.39
CA LEU A 28 14.94 8.83 -11.43
C LEU A 28 13.71 8.99 -12.32
N ASP A 29 13.30 10.23 -12.59
CA ASP A 29 12.07 10.52 -13.35
C ASP A 29 12.03 9.88 -14.75
N GLY A 30 13.16 9.35 -15.25
CA GLY A 30 13.30 8.56 -16.47
C GLY A 30 12.38 7.34 -16.55
N GLY A 31 12.06 6.69 -15.44
CA GLY A 31 11.05 5.63 -15.41
C GLY A 31 9.65 6.13 -15.78
N ARG A 32 9.30 7.35 -15.33
CA ARG A 32 8.05 8.03 -15.65
C ARG A 32 8.04 8.54 -17.09
N LEU A 33 9.17 9.05 -17.58
CA LEU A 33 9.33 9.48 -18.97
C LEU A 33 9.18 8.31 -19.95
N LEU A 34 9.85 7.19 -19.68
CA LEU A 34 9.71 5.97 -20.48
C LEU A 34 8.26 5.47 -20.46
N ARG A 35 7.61 5.45 -19.28
CA ARG A 35 6.19 5.12 -19.17
C ARG A 35 5.32 6.03 -20.02
N ALA A 36 5.51 7.36 -19.94
CA ALA A 36 4.74 8.31 -20.74
C ALA A 36 4.95 8.10 -22.25
N ALA A 37 6.18 7.83 -22.69
CA ALA A 37 6.50 7.57 -24.09
C ALA A 37 5.88 6.25 -24.60
N VAL A 38 5.94 5.18 -23.79
CA VAL A 38 5.32 3.90 -24.13
C VAL A 38 3.80 4.04 -24.14
N TRP A 39 3.21 4.69 -23.13
CA TRP A 39 1.77 4.92 -23.06
C TRP A 39 1.27 5.72 -24.27
N ARG A 40 1.98 6.79 -24.65
CA ARG A 40 1.65 7.57 -25.85
C ARG A 40 1.66 6.72 -27.13
N ARG A 41 2.50 5.69 -27.21
CA ARG A 41 2.55 4.77 -28.36
C ARG A 41 1.54 3.64 -28.29
N THR A 42 1.31 3.06 -27.11
CA THR A 42 0.47 1.86 -26.95
C THR A 42 -0.98 2.16 -26.62
N GLY A 43 -1.29 3.35 -26.09
CA GLY A 43 -2.59 3.69 -25.51
C GLY A 43 -2.88 2.99 -24.17
N ASP A 44 -2.04 2.04 -23.78
CA ASP A 44 -2.25 1.16 -22.64
C ASP A 44 -1.30 1.55 -21.48
N PRO A 45 -1.83 2.13 -20.38
CA PRO A 45 -1.03 2.59 -19.24
C PRO A 45 -0.42 1.43 -18.43
N VAL A 46 -1.04 0.24 -18.49
CA VAL A 46 -0.54 -0.96 -17.83
C VAL A 46 0.70 -1.46 -18.55
N ARG A 47 0.59 -1.67 -19.88
CA ARG A 47 1.74 -2.07 -20.71
C ARG A 47 2.90 -1.09 -20.56
N ALA A 48 2.61 0.21 -20.50
CA ALA A 48 3.61 1.23 -20.29
C ALA A 48 4.37 1.05 -18.97
N THR A 49 3.67 0.67 -17.91
CA THR A 49 4.27 0.44 -16.59
C THR A 49 5.09 -0.85 -16.57
N VAL A 50 4.58 -1.93 -17.16
CA VAL A 50 5.31 -3.21 -17.27
C VAL A 50 6.62 -3.03 -18.03
N VAL A 51 6.58 -2.35 -19.19
CA VAL A 51 7.77 -2.09 -20.01
C VAL A 51 8.76 -1.20 -19.27
N ALA A 52 8.30 -0.13 -18.61
CA ALA A 52 9.17 0.76 -17.84
C ALA A 52 9.85 0.03 -16.67
N SER A 53 9.10 -0.78 -15.91
CA SER A 53 9.66 -1.58 -14.81
C SER A 53 10.60 -2.69 -15.29
N ALA A 54 10.39 -3.24 -16.50
CA ALA A 54 11.31 -4.21 -17.09
C ALA A 54 12.62 -3.54 -17.52
N ALA A 55 12.55 -2.38 -18.18
CA ALA A 55 13.72 -1.61 -18.59
C ALA A 55 14.60 -1.22 -17.39
N GLY A 56 14.00 -0.80 -16.28
CA GLY A 56 14.75 -0.48 -15.06
C GLY A 56 15.44 -1.68 -14.42
N ARG A 57 14.83 -2.87 -14.48
CA ARG A 57 15.47 -4.12 -14.05
C ARG A 57 16.65 -4.50 -14.93
N VAL A 58 16.50 -4.40 -16.25
CA VAL A 58 17.59 -4.69 -17.20
C VAL A 58 18.76 -3.74 -16.97
N LEU A 59 18.49 -2.44 -16.84
CA LEU A 59 19.51 -1.44 -16.56
C LEU A 59 20.19 -1.69 -15.21
N GLY A 60 19.42 -1.94 -14.15
CA GLY A 60 19.96 -2.23 -12.83
C GLY A 60 20.86 -3.47 -12.81
N TRP A 61 20.46 -4.58 -13.46
CA TRP A 61 21.30 -5.76 -13.60
C TRP A 61 22.57 -5.49 -14.44
N GLY A 62 22.47 -4.66 -15.47
CA GLY A 62 23.63 -4.20 -16.24
C GLY A 62 24.64 -3.45 -15.37
N LEU A 63 24.18 -2.56 -14.49
CA LEU A 63 25.04 -1.85 -13.53
C LEU A 63 25.65 -2.78 -12.48
N VAL A 64 24.90 -3.77 -12.00
CA VAL A 64 25.43 -4.79 -11.07
C VAL A 64 26.55 -5.58 -11.74
N ALA A 65 26.33 -6.07 -12.97
CA ALA A 65 27.33 -6.84 -13.71
C ALA A 65 28.59 -6.01 -14.01
N LEU A 66 28.41 -4.76 -14.45
CA LEU A 66 29.51 -3.84 -14.71
C LEU A 66 30.27 -3.49 -13.43
N GLY A 67 29.56 -3.20 -12.34
CA GLY A 67 30.16 -2.92 -11.04
C GLY A 67 30.99 -4.08 -10.53
N LEU A 68 30.48 -5.31 -10.61
CA LEU A 68 31.22 -6.52 -10.24
C LEU A 68 32.47 -6.70 -11.11
N TYR A 69 32.36 -6.50 -12.42
CA TYR A 69 33.50 -6.54 -13.34
C TYR A 69 34.59 -5.52 -12.96
N LEU A 70 34.21 -4.29 -12.59
CA LEU A 70 35.15 -3.25 -12.16
C LEU A 70 35.84 -3.58 -10.82
N VAL A 71 35.12 -4.22 -9.89
CA VAL A 71 35.73 -4.72 -8.64
C VAL A 71 36.84 -5.72 -8.95
N LEU A 72 36.60 -6.65 -9.89
CA LEU A 72 37.60 -7.64 -10.31
C LEU A 72 38.84 -7.02 -10.97
N LEU A 73 38.69 -5.84 -11.60
CA LEU A 73 39.80 -5.09 -12.20
C LEU A 73 40.55 -4.19 -11.20
N GLY A 74 40.23 -4.24 -9.91
CA GLY A 74 40.89 -3.46 -8.86
C GLY A 74 40.24 -2.10 -8.57
N ALA A 75 39.16 -1.73 -9.27
CA ALA A 75 38.37 -0.52 -8.98
C ALA A 75 37.32 -0.79 -7.90
N GLY A 76 37.77 -1.24 -6.71
CA GLY A 76 36.90 -1.76 -5.65
C GLY A 76 35.80 -0.79 -5.19
N PHE A 77 36.16 0.45 -4.83
CA PHE A 77 35.17 1.42 -4.34
C PHE A 77 34.13 1.80 -5.39
N GLY A 78 34.58 2.16 -6.61
CA GLY A 78 33.67 2.54 -7.70
C GLY A 78 32.81 1.38 -8.20
N GLY A 79 33.37 0.18 -8.26
CA GLY A 79 32.64 -1.03 -8.64
C GLY A 79 31.58 -1.43 -7.61
N VAL A 80 31.93 -1.42 -6.31
CA VAL A 80 30.96 -1.67 -5.23
C VAL A 80 29.84 -0.63 -5.23
N TRP A 81 30.17 0.64 -5.44
CA TRP A 81 29.17 1.71 -5.54
C TRP A 81 28.20 1.48 -6.71
N LEU A 82 28.71 1.07 -7.88
CA LEU A 82 27.90 0.69 -9.05
C LEU A 82 26.98 -0.50 -8.77
N VAL A 83 27.47 -1.51 -8.05
CA VAL A 83 26.65 -2.66 -7.63
C VAL A 83 25.50 -2.20 -6.73
N LEU A 84 25.76 -1.32 -5.75
CA LEU A 84 24.73 -0.81 -4.85
C LEU A 84 23.65 -0.01 -5.61
N ILE A 85 24.06 0.86 -6.53
CA ILE A 85 23.14 1.59 -7.41
C ILE A 85 22.31 0.60 -8.22
N GLY A 86 22.96 -0.32 -8.94
CA GLY A 86 22.27 -1.29 -9.78
C GLY A 86 21.26 -2.15 -9.00
N TRP A 87 21.65 -2.62 -7.81
CA TRP A 87 20.77 -3.35 -6.90
C TRP A 87 19.55 -2.52 -6.48
N PHE A 88 19.77 -1.26 -6.07
CA PHE A 88 18.69 -0.36 -5.69
C PHE A 88 17.70 -0.16 -6.83
N LEU A 89 18.20 0.02 -8.05
CA LEU A 89 17.38 0.16 -9.26
C LEU A 89 16.53 -1.08 -9.54
N VAL A 90 17.11 -2.29 -9.43
CA VAL A 90 16.38 -3.56 -9.56
C VAL A 90 15.28 -3.66 -8.49
N ALA A 91 15.61 -3.36 -7.23
CA ALA A 91 14.67 -3.43 -6.13
C ALA A 91 13.49 -2.47 -6.34
N ALA A 92 13.76 -1.20 -6.65
CA ALA A 92 12.73 -0.19 -6.84
C ALA A 92 11.84 -0.49 -8.06
N ALA A 93 12.40 -0.93 -9.18
CA ALA A 93 11.65 -1.34 -10.36
C ALA A 93 10.79 -2.60 -10.13
N THR A 94 11.22 -3.48 -9.22
CA THR A 94 10.46 -4.68 -8.82
C THR A 94 9.25 -4.30 -7.97
N VAL A 95 9.43 -3.42 -6.98
CA VAL A 95 8.33 -2.92 -6.13
C VAL A 95 7.28 -2.19 -6.97
N GLU A 96 7.71 -1.30 -7.86
CA GLU A 96 6.80 -0.53 -8.72
C GLU A 96 6.01 -1.43 -9.68
N GLY A 97 6.68 -2.40 -10.31
CA GLY A 97 6.02 -3.38 -11.19
C GLY A 97 5.01 -4.26 -10.44
N GLY A 98 5.32 -4.65 -9.19
CA GLY A 98 4.41 -5.40 -8.33
C GLY A 98 3.14 -4.61 -7.97
N GLN A 99 3.29 -3.33 -7.58
CA GLN A 99 2.15 -2.46 -7.28
C GLN A 99 1.26 -2.23 -8.50
N ALA A 100 1.84 -2.01 -9.68
CA ALA A 100 1.10 -1.82 -10.91
C ALA A 100 0.26 -3.06 -11.27
N ARG A 101 0.87 -4.25 -11.17
CA ARG A 101 0.17 -5.51 -11.43
C ARG A 101 -0.95 -5.78 -10.43
N LEU A 102 -0.76 -5.46 -9.16
CA LEU A 102 -1.81 -5.57 -8.15
C LEU A 102 -2.99 -4.64 -8.45
N ARG A 103 -2.72 -3.38 -8.82
CA ARG A 103 -3.77 -2.43 -9.23
C ARG A 103 -4.52 -2.88 -10.47
N GLU A 104 -3.81 -3.46 -11.44
CA GLU A 104 -4.43 -4.04 -12.64
C GLU A 104 -5.36 -5.20 -12.28
N LEU A 105 -4.88 -6.16 -11.47
CA LEU A 105 -5.70 -7.29 -11.01
C LEU A 105 -6.97 -6.84 -10.30
N LEU A 106 -6.91 -5.75 -9.54
CA LEU A 106 -8.04 -5.21 -8.78
C LEU A 106 -8.84 -4.14 -9.54
N SER A 107 -8.48 -3.80 -10.78
CA SER A 107 -9.09 -2.69 -11.52
C SER A 107 -10.57 -2.90 -11.86
N GLY A 108 -11.01 -4.16 -11.91
CA GLY A 108 -12.41 -4.53 -12.11
C GLY A 108 -13.15 -4.95 -10.84
N VAL A 109 -12.51 -4.85 -9.66
CA VAL A 109 -13.09 -5.29 -8.39
C VAL A 109 -13.64 -4.10 -7.62
N SER A 110 -14.90 -4.17 -7.24
CA SER A 110 -15.55 -3.21 -6.36
C SER A 110 -15.27 -3.51 -4.88
N VAL A 111 -15.43 -2.49 -4.03
CA VAL A 111 -15.37 -2.67 -2.57
C VAL A 111 -16.40 -3.70 -2.09
N ARG A 112 -17.61 -3.72 -2.68
CA ARG A 112 -18.67 -4.69 -2.37
C ARG A 112 -18.24 -6.15 -2.54
N GLU A 113 -17.41 -6.45 -3.54
CA GLU A 113 -16.94 -7.81 -3.81
C GLU A 113 -15.84 -8.28 -2.85
N ALA A 114 -15.11 -7.35 -2.24
CA ALA A 114 -14.02 -7.67 -1.34
C ALA A 114 -14.38 -7.49 0.14
N MET A 115 -15.37 -6.66 0.48
CA MET A 115 -15.72 -6.38 1.87
C MET A 115 -16.32 -7.59 2.59
N SER A 116 -16.16 -7.62 3.92
CA SER A 116 -16.99 -8.44 4.79
C SER A 116 -18.26 -7.66 5.13
N PRO A 117 -19.45 -8.08 4.64
CA PRO A 117 -20.72 -7.43 4.96
C PRO A 117 -21.12 -7.71 6.42
N ASP A 118 -22.03 -6.89 6.94
CA ASP A 118 -22.67 -7.04 8.25
C ASP A 118 -21.69 -7.35 9.40
N PRO A 119 -20.66 -6.50 9.61
CA PRO A 119 -19.65 -6.76 10.62
C PRO A 119 -20.23 -6.71 12.03
N VAL A 120 -19.65 -7.50 12.93
CA VAL A 120 -20.04 -7.47 14.35
C VAL A 120 -19.70 -6.10 14.97
N THR A 121 -20.78 -5.46 15.42
CA THR A 121 -20.92 -4.26 16.25
C THR A 121 -20.27 -4.22 17.63
N ALA A 122 -19.53 -3.19 18.02
CA ALA A 122 -19.30 -2.88 19.45
C ALA A 122 -19.92 -1.53 19.85
N PRO A 123 -20.71 -1.43 20.94
CA PRO A 123 -21.26 -0.14 21.39
C PRO A 123 -20.16 0.77 21.95
N ALA A 124 -20.18 2.05 21.59
CA ALA A 124 -19.24 3.05 22.09
C ALA A 124 -19.31 3.22 23.62
N SER A 125 -20.49 2.98 24.19
CA SER A 125 -20.78 3.05 25.62
C SER A 125 -20.31 1.82 26.41
N ALA A 126 -19.99 0.71 25.75
CA ALA A 126 -19.51 -0.51 26.40
C ALA A 126 -18.13 -0.30 27.04
N THR A 127 -17.88 -1.03 28.13
CA THR A 127 -16.56 -1.00 28.77
C THR A 127 -15.57 -1.88 28.02
N VAL A 128 -14.28 -1.61 28.20
CA VAL A 128 -13.22 -2.45 27.64
C VAL A 128 -13.28 -3.87 28.21
N GLU A 129 -13.68 -4.03 29.47
CA GLU A 129 -13.89 -5.34 30.11
C GLU A 129 -15.00 -6.12 29.40
N ASP A 130 -16.19 -5.53 29.24
CA ASP A 130 -17.33 -6.16 28.56
C ASP A 130 -16.95 -6.60 27.14
N PHE A 131 -16.20 -5.75 26.42
CA PHE A 131 -15.72 -6.04 25.08
C PHE A 131 -14.73 -7.22 25.04
N LEU A 132 -13.82 -7.34 26.00
CA LEU A 132 -12.83 -8.42 26.01
C LEU A 132 -13.42 -9.75 26.51
N GLU A 133 -14.43 -9.69 27.37
CA GLU A 133 -15.06 -10.89 27.94
C GLU A 133 -16.19 -11.44 27.08
N SER A 134 -16.85 -10.60 26.28
CA SER A 134 -17.99 -10.99 25.46
C SER A 134 -17.64 -12.07 24.44
N PRO A 135 -18.41 -13.18 24.39
CA PRO A 135 -18.24 -14.24 23.40
C PRO A 135 -18.36 -13.77 21.95
N ALA A 136 -19.12 -12.69 21.70
CA ALA A 136 -19.32 -12.13 20.37
C ALA A 136 -18.01 -11.64 19.74
N PHE A 137 -17.03 -11.27 20.57
CA PHE A 137 -15.73 -10.75 20.13
C PHE A 137 -14.59 -11.77 20.31
N ARG A 138 -14.89 -12.95 20.87
CA ARG A 138 -13.88 -13.99 21.19
C ARG A 138 -13.34 -14.74 19.97
N TYR A 139 -13.95 -14.62 18.80
CA TYR A 139 -13.57 -15.42 17.64
C TYR A 139 -13.60 -14.63 16.32
N ARG A 140 -12.54 -14.83 15.51
CA ARG A 140 -12.38 -14.51 14.07
C ARG A 140 -11.88 -13.13 13.66
N HIS A 141 -12.04 -12.08 14.46
CA HIS A 141 -11.66 -10.71 14.04
C HIS A 141 -10.71 -10.01 15.02
N SER A 142 -9.77 -9.24 14.49
CA SER A 142 -8.79 -8.48 15.27
C SER A 142 -9.21 -7.03 15.53
N ALA A 143 -10.25 -6.55 14.86
CA ALA A 143 -10.82 -5.23 15.05
C ALA A 143 -12.31 -5.22 14.74
N PHE A 144 -13.03 -4.32 15.38
CA PHE A 144 -14.48 -4.25 15.41
C PHE A 144 -14.92 -2.79 15.23
N PRO A 145 -15.87 -2.52 14.32
CA PRO A 145 -16.49 -1.19 14.22
C PRO A 145 -17.19 -0.84 15.52
N VAL A 146 -16.99 0.39 15.97
CA VAL A 146 -17.66 0.96 17.13
C VAL A 146 -18.82 1.81 16.65
N VAL A 147 -20.01 1.61 17.23
CA VAL A 147 -21.22 2.37 16.90
C VAL A 147 -21.72 3.14 18.12
N GLY A 148 -22.28 4.33 17.89
CA GLY A 148 -22.99 5.10 18.89
C GLY A 148 -24.31 4.45 19.30
N ASP A 149 -24.97 5.01 20.31
CA ASP A 149 -26.26 4.51 20.81
C ASP A 149 -27.39 4.69 19.77
N ASP A 150 -27.21 5.57 18.79
CA ASP A 150 -28.07 5.80 17.63
C ASP A 150 -27.79 4.83 16.47
N GLY A 151 -26.82 3.94 16.61
CA GLY A 151 -26.37 3.01 15.58
C GLY A 151 -25.44 3.63 14.53
N ALA A 152 -25.10 4.92 14.66
CA ALA A 152 -24.17 5.57 13.74
C ALA A 152 -22.74 5.06 13.99
N PRO A 153 -21.94 4.82 12.96
CA PRO A 153 -20.54 4.42 13.13
C PRO A 153 -19.74 5.57 13.76
N ALA A 154 -19.08 5.26 14.88
CA ALA A 154 -18.30 6.21 15.66
C ALA A 154 -16.78 6.00 15.48
N GLY A 155 -16.35 4.77 15.19
CA GLY A 155 -14.94 4.46 15.03
C GLY A 155 -14.63 2.97 14.86
N LEU A 156 -13.42 2.58 15.22
CA LEU A 156 -12.94 1.20 15.17
C LEU A 156 -12.08 0.92 16.40
N VAL A 157 -12.30 -0.21 17.07
CA VAL A 157 -11.43 -0.67 18.15
C VAL A 157 -10.75 -1.97 17.76
N THR A 158 -9.45 -2.08 18.04
CA THR A 158 -8.73 -3.36 17.88
C THR A 158 -8.64 -4.12 19.20
N LEU A 159 -8.55 -5.45 19.12
CA LEU A 159 -8.28 -6.27 20.32
C LEU A 159 -6.92 -5.93 20.94
N HIS A 160 -5.97 -5.41 20.15
CA HIS A 160 -4.68 -4.98 20.65
C HIS A 160 -4.83 -3.75 21.55
N ASP A 161 -5.54 -2.72 21.07
CA ASP A 161 -5.73 -1.46 21.80
C ASP A 161 -6.55 -1.68 23.08
N ALA A 162 -7.61 -2.48 22.99
CA ALA A 162 -8.40 -2.86 24.16
C ALA A 162 -7.56 -3.61 25.21
N ARG A 163 -6.63 -4.48 24.80
CA ARG A 163 -5.74 -5.21 25.72
C ARG A 163 -4.62 -4.34 26.31
N ALA A 164 -4.24 -3.26 25.62
CA ALA A 164 -3.27 -2.29 26.10
C ALA A 164 -3.79 -1.50 27.31
N VAL A 165 -5.11 -1.39 27.49
CA VAL A 165 -5.73 -0.80 28.68
C VAL A 165 -5.36 -1.62 29.93
N PRO A 166 -4.84 -0.98 31.00
CA PRO A 166 -4.51 -1.66 32.25
C PRO A 166 -5.72 -2.39 32.84
N ALA A 167 -5.53 -3.63 33.32
CA ALA A 167 -6.63 -4.48 33.80
C ALA A 167 -7.52 -3.79 34.85
N ALA A 168 -6.92 -3.04 35.78
CA ALA A 168 -7.65 -2.32 36.82
C ALA A 168 -8.57 -1.19 36.31
N ALA A 169 -8.35 -0.70 35.09
CA ALA A 169 -9.14 0.38 34.49
C ALA A 169 -10.20 -0.13 33.49
N ARG A 170 -10.16 -1.40 33.08
CA ARG A 170 -11.00 -1.92 31.99
C ARG A 170 -12.50 -1.87 32.27
N ALA A 171 -12.88 -2.04 33.55
CA ALA A 171 -14.27 -1.99 34.00
C ALA A 171 -14.88 -0.58 33.93
N THR A 172 -14.07 0.47 33.81
CA THR A 172 -14.54 1.87 33.80
C THR A 172 -14.22 2.61 32.52
N THR A 173 -13.16 2.23 31.79
CA THR A 173 -12.81 2.81 30.48
C THR A 173 -13.80 2.36 29.41
N ARG A 174 -14.43 3.31 28.71
CA ARG A 174 -15.34 3.02 27.61
C ARG A 174 -14.61 2.80 26.29
N LEU A 175 -15.22 2.06 25.38
CA LEU A 175 -14.69 1.88 24.02
C LEU A 175 -14.55 3.21 23.27
N ALA A 176 -15.45 4.16 23.48
CA ALA A 176 -15.35 5.51 22.91
C ALA A 176 -14.04 6.24 23.24
N GLU A 177 -13.40 5.90 24.37
CA GLU A 177 -12.16 6.55 24.83
C GLU A 177 -10.90 5.95 24.22
N VAL A 178 -10.99 4.73 23.67
CA VAL A 178 -9.85 3.95 23.16
C VAL A 178 -9.98 3.59 21.68
N MET A 179 -11.13 3.85 21.06
CA MET A 179 -11.35 3.61 19.63
C MET A 179 -10.51 4.58 18.79
N LEU A 180 -10.14 4.12 17.60
CA LEU A 180 -9.72 5.00 16.52
C LEU A 180 -10.97 5.75 16.00
N PRO A 181 -10.99 7.09 16.03
CA PRO A 181 -12.15 7.87 15.55
C PRO A 181 -12.44 7.63 14.07
N LEU A 182 -13.72 7.72 13.67
CA LEU A 182 -14.13 7.54 12.26
C LEU A 182 -13.33 8.42 11.28
N GLU A 183 -12.99 9.64 11.68
CA GLU A 183 -12.25 10.61 10.86
C GLU A 183 -10.82 10.16 10.51
N GLU A 184 -10.23 9.28 11.33
CA GLU A 184 -8.90 8.73 11.11
C GLU A 184 -8.93 7.39 10.35
N ILE A 185 -10.12 6.90 10.02
CA ILE A 185 -10.34 5.61 9.36
C ILE A 185 -10.69 5.86 7.89
N PRO A 186 -9.99 5.22 6.93
CA PRO A 186 -10.42 5.26 5.55
C PRO A 186 -11.85 4.72 5.39
N THR A 187 -12.69 5.47 4.69
CA THR A 187 -14.06 5.08 4.36
C THR A 187 -14.22 4.93 2.84
N ALA A 188 -15.17 4.07 2.43
CA ALA A 188 -15.52 3.87 1.02
C ALA A 188 -17.00 3.48 0.91
N ALA A 189 -17.60 3.70 -0.26
CA ALA A 189 -18.90 3.16 -0.61
C ALA A 189 -18.76 1.75 -1.23
N PRO A 190 -19.77 0.87 -1.15
CA PRO A 190 -19.70 -0.46 -1.76
C PRO A 190 -19.43 -0.44 -3.27
N GLY A 191 -19.90 0.61 -3.97
CA GLY A 191 -19.71 0.78 -5.41
C GLY A 191 -18.33 1.32 -5.81
N ASP A 192 -17.50 1.74 -4.85
CA ASP A 192 -16.19 2.31 -5.16
C ASP A 192 -15.24 1.25 -5.72
N PRO A 193 -14.31 1.64 -6.61
CA PRO A 193 -13.24 0.75 -7.06
C PRO A 193 -12.30 0.42 -5.91
N LEU A 194 -11.90 -0.85 -5.80
CA LEU A 194 -11.02 -1.31 -4.72
C LEU A 194 -9.57 -0.80 -4.88
N ALA A 195 -9.08 -0.71 -6.11
CA ALA A 195 -7.67 -0.39 -6.38
C ALA A 195 -7.20 0.97 -5.82
N PRO A 196 -7.98 2.07 -5.92
CA PRO A 196 -7.63 3.35 -5.29
C PRO A 196 -7.63 3.35 -3.75
N LEU A 197 -8.38 2.44 -3.11
CA LEU A 197 -8.48 2.36 -1.66
C LEU A 197 -7.26 1.69 -1.01
N LEU A 198 -6.51 0.87 -1.77
CA LEU A 198 -5.36 0.11 -1.26
C LEU A 198 -4.31 0.97 -0.52
N PRO A 199 -3.82 2.09 -1.06
CA PRO A 199 -2.81 2.90 -0.37
C PRO A 199 -3.30 3.45 0.97
N ALA A 200 -4.55 3.94 1.02
CA ALA A 200 -5.15 4.46 2.25
C ALA A 200 -5.31 3.35 3.29
N LEU A 201 -5.80 2.17 2.87
CA LEU A 201 -5.94 1.03 3.76
C LEU A 201 -4.59 0.50 4.27
N GLN A 202 -3.53 0.52 3.45
CA GLN A 202 -2.18 0.12 3.87
C GLN A 202 -1.53 1.12 4.83
N ALA A 203 -1.83 2.41 4.70
CA ALA A 203 -1.34 3.47 5.57
C ALA A 203 -2.10 3.57 6.90
N ALA A 204 -3.35 3.08 6.94
CA ALA A 204 -4.19 3.17 8.13
C ALA A 204 -3.62 2.36 9.33
N PRO A 205 -3.69 2.88 10.56
CA PRO A 205 -3.16 2.22 11.76
C PRO A 205 -3.69 0.80 11.96
N ALA A 206 -5.00 0.61 11.76
CA ALA A 206 -5.65 -0.69 11.91
C ALA A 206 -5.61 -1.57 10.64
N ARG A 207 -5.03 -1.07 9.53
CA ARG A 207 -5.03 -1.71 8.21
C ARG A 207 -6.41 -2.17 7.72
N ARG A 208 -7.42 -1.35 8.04
CA ARG A 208 -8.83 -1.58 7.73
C ARG A 208 -9.45 -0.30 7.21
N ALA A 209 -10.53 -0.48 6.44
CA ALA A 209 -11.44 0.57 6.02
C ALA A 209 -12.87 0.20 6.42
N LEU A 210 -13.68 1.19 6.73
CA LEU A 210 -15.12 1.00 6.96
C LEU A 210 -15.87 1.29 5.67
N VAL A 211 -16.84 0.43 5.35
CA VAL A 211 -17.67 0.60 4.15
C VAL A 211 -19.01 1.18 4.58
N MET A 212 -19.38 2.29 3.95
CA MET A 212 -20.50 3.14 4.33
C MET A 212 -21.53 3.18 3.20
N GLU A 213 -22.80 2.95 3.50
CA GLU A 213 -23.91 3.03 2.53
C GLU A 213 -25.08 3.74 3.21
N ASP A 214 -25.65 4.75 2.56
CA ASP A 214 -26.81 5.52 3.05
C ASP A 214 -26.68 6.07 4.49
N GLY A 215 -25.46 6.43 4.90
CA GLY A 215 -25.16 6.95 6.24
C GLY A 215 -25.00 5.87 7.32
N GLY A 216 -25.16 4.60 6.97
CA GLY A 216 -24.92 3.45 7.84
C GLY A 216 -23.64 2.69 7.52
N LEU A 217 -23.26 1.81 8.43
CA LEU A 217 -22.15 0.88 8.23
C LEU A 217 -22.62 -0.34 7.42
N ALA A 218 -22.15 -0.46 6.18
CA ALA A 218 -22.48 -1.56 5.28
C ALA A 218 -21.49 -2.73 5.37
N GLY A 219 -20.26 -2.46 5.80
CA GLY A 219 -19.21 -3.47 5.77
C GLY A 219 -17.89 -3.03 6.39
N ILE A 220 -16.96 -3.97 6.46
CA ILE A 220 -15.57 -3.71 6.81
C ILE A 220 -14.66 -4.36 5.78
N LEU A 221 -13.58 -3.66 5.42
CA LEU A 221 -12.56 -4.17 4.52
C LEU A 221 -11.23 -4.25 5.25
N SER A 222 -10.54 -5.38 5.14
CA SER A 222 -9.24 -5.60 5.75
C SER A 222 -8.18 -6.02 4.75
N SER A 223 -6.90 -5.87 5.13
CA SER A 223 -5.79 -6.39 4.32
C SER A 223 -5.91 -7.89 4.02
N SER A 224 -6.48 -8.69 4.91
CA SER A 224 -6.70 -10.13 4.64
C SER A 224 -7.79 -10.38 3.62
N ASP A 225 -8.78 -9.49 3.51
CA ASP A 225 -9.80 -9.58 2.45
C ASP A 225 -9.19 -9.31 1.07
N ILE A 226 -8.29 -8.33 0.98
CA ILE A 226 -7.52 -8.04 -0.23
C ILE A 226 -6.63 -9.24 -0.61
N SER A 227 -5.93 -9.84 0.35
CA SER A 227 -5.13 -11.04 0.11
C SER A 227 -5.98 -12.22 -0.38
N ARG A 228 -7.20 -12.36 0.13
CA ARG A 228 -8.14 -13.42 -0.27
C ARG A 228 -8.60 -13.23 -1.71
N ILE A 229 -9.07 -12.03 -2.08
CA ILE A 229 -9.57 -11.76 -3.43
C ILE A 229 -8.44 -11.83 -4.46
N THR A 230 -7.24 -11.37 -4.13
CA THR A 230 -6.06 -11.48 -5.01
C THR A 230 -5.64 -12.93 -5.24
N ALA A 231 -5.52 -13.74 -4.18
CA ALA A 231 -5.22 -15.16 -4.31
C ALA A 231 -6.25 -15.87 -5.19
N TRP A 232 -7.53 -15.52 -5.02
CA TRP A 232 -8.62 -16.09 -5.79
C TRP A 232 -8.56 -15.69 -7.28
N LEU A 233 -8.38 -14.40 -7.60
CA LEU A 233 -8.22 -13.91 -8.98
C LEU A 233 -7.04 -14.59 -9.69
N THR A 234 -5.98 -14.90 -8.96
CA THR A 234 -4.82 -15.62 -9.52
C THR A 234 -5.05 -17.12 -9.69
N SER A 235 -6.04 -17.70 -8.99
CA SER A 235 -6.34 -19.14 -9.01
C SER A 235 -7.24 -19.59 -10.17
N GLY A 236 -7.87 -18.66 -10.90
CA GLY A 236 -8.74 -18.96 -12.04
C GLY A 236 -10.10 -19.61 -11.69
N THR A 237 -10.47 -19.63 -10.41
CA THR A 237 -11.76 -20.19 -9.96
C THR A 237 -12.90 -19.19 -10.23
N PRO A 238 -14.06 -19.54 -10.82
CA PRO A 238 -15.17 -18.61 -11.09
C PRO A 238 -15.90 -18.09 -9.84
N TRP A 239 -16.44 -16.86 -9.90
CA TRP A 239 -17.18 -16.18 -8.82
C TRP A 239 -18.65 -16.59 -8.88
N GLY A 240 -19.28 -16.86 -7.73
CA GLY A 240 -20.74 -17.02 -7.65
C GLY A 240 -21.31 -18.35 -7.14
N THR A 241 -20.51 -19.29 -6.62
CA THR A 241 -21.06 -20.50 -5.97
C THR A 241 -20.89 -20.45 -4.45
N ARG A 242 -21.63 -19.54 -3.79
CA ARG A 242 -22.18 -19.79 -2.44
C ARG A 242 -23.51 -19.06 -2.33
N VAL A 243 -24.57 -19.86 -2.39
CA VAL A 243 -25.87 -19.59 -1.77
C VAL A 243 -25.70 -19.72 -0.26
#